data_AF-A0A1I4C5I9-F1
#
_entry.id   AF-A0A1I4C5I9-F1
#
_cell.length_a   1.000
_cell.length_b   1.000
_cell.length_c   1.000
_cell.angle_alpha   90.00
_cell.angle_beta   90.00
_cell.angle_gamma   90.00
#
_symmetry.space_group_name_H-M   'P 1'
#
loop_
_entity.id
_entity.type
_entity.pdbx_description
1 polymer ?
#
loop_
_entity_poly.entity_id
_entity_poly.type
_entity_poly.pdbx_seq_one_letter_code
_entity_poly.pdbx_strand_id
1 'polypeptide(L)'
;MKRRRMLNGLKAAQDLGDYADVPVLPANVDPQAHLSRNAVAQPFWLICGKDNVLAQLSGTAVVHLKDTSVLRFSMEIGDHVYIPAGTPHRIVPTEEGVQLRYKARVPGLEGVAWYCPGCDRELHRVEWDTADTISQQAYYDACAEFNDKDTLRHCEGCGTTHDPVDLTPFSAWPDIARSLEAELTTT
;
A
#
# COMPACT_ATOMS: atom_id res chain seq x y z
N MET A 1 12.79 7.27 -9.65
CA MET A 1 13.96 7.58 -8.79
C MET A 1 15.02 6.50 -8.98
N LYS A 2 16.31 6.84 -9.06
CA LYS A 2 17.38 5.83 -9.21
C LYS A 2 17.64 5.11 -7.88
N ARG A 3 17.58 3.77 -7.87
CA ARG A 3 17.92 2.91 -6.71
C ARG A 3 19.36 3.09 -6.27
N ARG A 4 19.63 3.05 -4.95
CA ARG A 4 20.97 3.28 -4.36
C ARG A 4 21.16 2.46 -3.09
N ARG A 5 22.41 2.10 -2.78
CA ARG A 5 22.76 1.34 -1.54
C ARG A 5 22.56 2.15 -0.26
N MET A 6 22.80 3.46 -0.32
CA MET A 6 22.55 4.39 0.77
C MET A 6 21.68 5.55 0.25
N LEU A 7 20.72 5.94 1.08
CA LEU A 7 19.66 6.89 0.76
C LEU A 7 19.35 7.70 2.00
N ASN A 8 19.17 9.02 1.84
CA ASN A 8 18.47 9.81 2.84
C ASN A 8 16.96 9.71 2.54
N GLY A 9 16.24 8.90 3.31
CA GLY A 9 14.82 8.61 3.07
C GLY A 9 13.94 9.86 3.09
N LEU A 10 14.17 10.78 4.04
CA LEU A 10 13.40 12.02 4.14
C LEU A 10 13.59 12.92 2.93
N LYS A 11 14.83 13.06 2.43
CA LYS A 11 15.10 13.84 1.22
C LYS A 11 14.53 13.17 -0.02
N ALA A 12 14.62 11.85 -0.11
CA ALA A 12 14.14 11.10 -1.27
C ALA A 12 12.61 11.03 -1.37
N ALA A 13 11.92 11.11 -0.24
CA ALA A 13 10.46 11.08 -0.19
C ALA A 13 9.81 12.41 -0.57
N GLN A 14 10.56 13.50 -0.73
CA GLN A 14 10.00 14.84 -1.03
C GLN A 14 9.17 14.86 -2.31
N ASP A 15 9.59 14.09 -3.31
CA ASP A 15 8.94 14.00 -4.62
C ASP A 15 8.02 12.77 -4.74
N LEU A 16 7.79 12.04 -3.64
CA LEU A 16 6.90 10.89 -3.62
C LEU A 16 5.51 11.30 -3.13
N GLY A 17 4.49 10.66 -3.68
CA GLY A 17 3.11 10.81 -3.25
C GLY A 17 2.66 9.71 -2.28
N ASP A 18 1.37 9.75 -1.97
CA ASP A 18 0.71 8.82 -1.07
C ASP A 18 0.79 7.38 -1.56
N TYR A 19 1.28 6.50 -0.69
CA TYR A 19 1.45 5.06 -0.94
C TYR A 19 2.13 4.77 -2.28
N ALA A 20 3.08 5.62 -2.66
CA ALA A 20 3.87 5.44 -3.87
C ALA A 20 4.62 4.09 -3.86
N ASP A 21 5.00 3.59 -2.69
CA ASP A 21 5.64 2.31 -2.41
C ASP A 21 6.80 2.03 -3.38
N VAL A 22 7.62 3.06 -3.65
CA VAL A 22 8.69 2.98 -4.65
C VAL A 22 9.86 2.17 -4.08
N PRO A 23 10.33 1.10 -4.73
CA PRO A 23 11.52 0.37 -4.30
C PRO A 23 12.77 1.25 -4.43
N VAL A 24 13.57 1.37 -3.36
CA VAL A 24 14.67 2.34 -3.29
C VAL A 24 16.06 1.73 -3.21
N LEU A 25 16.17 0.46 -2.80
CA LEU A 25 17.44 -0.26 -2.75
C LEU A 25 17.69 -0.98 -4.08
N PRO A 26 18.95 -1.32 -4.43
CA PRO A 26 19.26 -2.06 -5.65
C PRO A 26 18.38 -3.32 -5.79
N ALA A 27 18.00 -3.66 -7.03
CA ALA A 27 17.00 -4.70 -7.29
C ALA A 27 17.36 -6.10 -6.75
N ASN A 28 18.64 -6.37 -6.49
CA ASN A 28 19.14 -7.62 -5.94
C ASN A 28 19.18 -7.66 -4.39
N VAL A 29 18.77 -6.59 -3.70
CA VAL A 29 18.77 -6.52 -2.24
C VAL A 29 17.50 -7.15 -1.66
N ASP A 30 17.67 -7.89 -0.57
CA ASP A 30 16.60 -8.53 0.21
C ASP A 30 16.84 -8.27 1.72
N PRO A 31 15.88 -7.73 2.48
CA PRO A 31 14.57 -7.22 2.04
C PRO A 31 14.70 -5.98 1.15
N GLN A 32 13.72 -5.78 0.27
CA GLN A 32 13.57 -4.55 -0.50
C GLN A 32 12.84 -3.50 0.34
N ALA A 33 13.34 -2.27 0.34
CA ALA A 33 12.70 -1.15 1.03
C ALA A 33 11.88 -0.34 0.02
N HIS A 34 10.60 -0.15 0.33
CA HIS A 34 9.67 0.67 -0.42
C HIS A 34 9.40 1.96 0.35
N LEU A 35 9.47 3.11 -0.33
CA LEU A 35 9.35 4.43 0.29
C LEU A 35 8.08 5.13 -0.18
N SER A 36 7.39 5.76 0.77
CA SER A 36 6.15 6.53 0.54
C SER A 36 6.14 7.78 1.43
N ARG A 37 5.46 8.84 0.98
CA ARG A 37 5.13 10.02 1.79
C ARG A 37 3.61 10.14 1.84
N ASN A 38 3.04 9.86 3.00
CA ASN A 38 1.60 9.66 3.17
C ASN A 38 1.01 10.82 3.96
N ALA A 39 0.07 11.53 3.36
CA ALA A 39 -0.77 12.57 3.94
C ALA A 39 -2.24 12.12 4.08
N VAL A 40 -2.71 11.19 3.23
CA VAL A 40 -4.09 10.69 3.25
C VAL A 40 -4.17 9.22 3.68
N ALA A 41 -5.37 8.76 4.06
CA ALA A 41 -5.59 7.37 4.43
C ALA A 41 -5.45 6.43 3.22
N GLN A 42 -4.91 5.23 3.46
CA GLN A 42 -4.78 4.21 2.43
C GLN A 42 -6.17 3.87 1.88
N PRO A 43 -6.35 3.84 0.55
CA PRO A 43 -7.69 3.75 -0.04
C PRO A 43 -8.31 2.36 0.06
N PHE A 44 -7.51 1.35 0.44
CA PHE A 44 -7.88 -0.04 0.60
C PHE A 44 -7.11 -0.69 1.75
N TRP A 45 -7.46 -1.92 2.08
CA TRP A 45 -6.65 -2.79 2.93
C TRP A 45 -5.69 -3.58 2.05
N LEU A 46 -4.39 -3.34 2.21
CA LEU A 46 -3.35 -4.08 1.49
C LEU A 46 -3.16 -5.45 2.14
N ILE A 47 -2.98 -6.47 1.31
CA ILE A 47 -2.73 -7.85 1.70
C ILE A 47 -1.45 -8.27 0.99
N CYS A 48 -0.39 -8.55 1.76
CA CYS A 48 0.86 -9.06 1.22
C CYS A 48 0.89 -10.58 1.38
N GLY A 49 1.19 -11.34 0.33
CA GLY A 49 1.33 -12.80 0.39
C GLY A 49 2.56 -13.28 1.18
N LYS A 50 3.46 -12.36 1.54
CA LYS A 50 4.60 -12.56 2.44
C LYS A 50 4.58 -11.53 3.55
N ASP A 51 5.29 -11.84 4.63
CA ASP A 51 5.47 -10.92 5.75
C ASP A 51 6.11 -9.61 5.29
N ASN A 52 5.74 -8.51 5.95
CA ASN A 52 6.32 -7.21 5.70
C ASN A 52 6.48 -6.41 7.00
N VAL A 53 7.34 -5.40 6.97
CA VAL A 53 7.57 -4.52 8.12
C VAL A 53 7.36 -3.08 7.69
N LEU A 54 6.56 -2.34 8.44
CA LEU A 54 6.47 -0.89 8.35
C LEU A 54 7.46 -0.23 9.30
N ALA A 55 8.05 0.88 8.89
CA ALA A 55 8.87 1.74 9.73
C ALA A 55 8.50 3.22 9.51
N GLN A 56 8.22 3.95 10.59
CA GLN A 56 7.83 5.36 10.53
C GLN A 56 9.07 6.26 10.59
N LEU A 57 9.35 7.00 9.52
CA LEU A 57 10.53 7.87 9.43
C LEU A 57 10.23 9.31 9.87
N SER A 58 9.00 9.78 9.64
CA SER A 58 8.51 11.10 10.10
C SER A 58 6.98 11.07 10.22
N GLY A 59 6.39 12.03 10.92
CA GLY A 59 4.94 12.07 11.12
C GLY A 59 4.43 10.90 11.99
N THR A 60 3.12 10.71 12.00
CA THR A 60 2.45 9.71 12.84
C THR A 60 1.31 9.04 12.08
N ALA A 61 1.00 7.79 12.39
CA ALA A 61 -0.08 7.05 11.74
C ALA A 61 -0.71 6.00 12.66
N VAL A 62 -1.90 5.52 12.30
CA VAL A 62 -2.51 4.32 12.88
C VAL A 62 -2.55 3.24 11.81
N VAL A 63 -1.97 2.08 12.11
CA VAL A 63 -2.07 0.87 11.29
C VAL A 63 -3.26 0.06 11.82
N HIS A 64 -4.29 -0.05 11.00
CA HIS A 64 -5.41 -0.94 11.24
C HIS A 64 -5.11 -2.32 10.66
N LEU A 65 -5.46 -3.38 11.37
CA LEU A 65 -5.26 -4.77 10.96
C LEU A 65 -6.56 -5.56 11.12
N LYS A 66 -6.71 -6.62 10.32
CA LYS A 66 -7.81 -7.59 10.39
C LYS A 66 -7.27 -9.01 10.58
N ASP A 67 -8.13 -9.89 11.09
CA ASP A 67 -7.84 -11.33 11.25
C ASP A 67 -6.59 -11.62 12.09
N THR A 68 -6.36 -10.76 13.09
CA THR A 68 -5.23 -10.85 14.04
C THR A 68 -5.69 -10.47 15.44
N SER A 69 -4.88 -10.80 16.46
CA SER A 69 -5.15 -10.43 17.86
C SER A 69 -4.95 -8.93 18.14
N VAL A 70 -4.23 -8.22 17.26
CA VAL A 70 -3.98 -6.77 17.37
C VAL A 70 -4.67 -6.07 16.21
N LEU A 71 -5.77 -5.36 16.49
CA LEU A 71 -6.57 -4.73 15.43
C LEU A 71 -6.10 -3.32 15.06
N ARG A 72 -5.30 -2.68 15.92
CA ARG A 72 -4.78 -1.32 15.74
C ARG A 72 -3.41 -1.17 16.38
N PHE A 73 -2.52 -0.46 15.72
CA PHE A 73 -1.22 -0.07 16.24
C PHE A 73 -0.94 1.39 15.87
N SER A 74 -0.69 2.24 16.87
CA SER A 74 -0.27 3.63 16.63
C SER A 74 1.23 3.67 16.41
N MET A 75 1.68 4.37 15.36
CA MET A 75 3.09 4.53 15.01
C MET A 75 3.52 5.99 15.22
N GLU A 76 4.54 6.16 16.06
CA GLU A 76 5.35 7.37 16.18
C GLU A 76 6.69 7.21 15.43
N ILE A 77 7.46 8.30 15.34
CA ILE A 77 8.76 8.29 14.65
C ILE A 77 9.69 7.25 15.28
N GLY A 78 10.23 6.34 14.46
CA GLY A 78 11.11 5.26 14.89
C GLY A 78 10.37 3.95 15.19
N ASP A 79 9.04 3.95 15.23
CA ASP A 79 8.27 2.74 15.44
C ASP A 79 8.30 1.82 14.22
N HIS A 80 8.20 0.53 14.51
CA HIS A 80 8.14 -0.52 13.52
C HIS A 80 6.98 -1.45 13.81
N VAL A 81 6.27 -1.86 12.75
CA VAL A 81 5.16 -2.82 12.85
C VAL A 81 5.45 -3.99 11.93
N TYR A 82 5.50 -5.19 12.50
CA TYR A 82 5.52 -6.43 11.76
C TYR A 82 4.10 -6.82 11.35
N ILE A 83 3.90 -7.12 10.07
CA ILE A 83 2.62 -7.52 9.49
C ILE A 83 2.78 -8.91 8.88
N PRO A 84 2.12 -9.93 9.46
CA PRO A 84 2.16 -11.28 8.90
C PRO A 84 1.56 -11.36 7.50
N ALA A 85 2.05 -12.33 6.72
CA ALA A 85 1.49 -12.69 5.42
C ALA A 85 -0.03 -12.92 5.50
N GLY A 86 -0.75 -12.45 4.50
CA GLY A 86 -2.21 -12.59 4.40
C GLY A 86 -3.01 -11.68 5.33
N THR A 87 -2.38 -10.88 6.19
CA THR A 87 -3.08 -9.96 7.10
C THR A 87 -3.50 -8.69 6.35
N PRO A 88 -4.82 -8.43 6.18
CA PRO A 88 -5.29 -7.18 5.62
C PRO A 88 -4.94 -6.04 6.57
N HIS A 89 -4.28 -5.00 6.05
CA HIS A 89 -3.92 -3.85 6.85
C HIS A 89 -4.15 -2.55 6.09
N ARG A 90 -4.51 -1.51 6.83
CA ARG A 90 -4.80 -0.17 6.30
C ARG A 90 -4.08 0.87 7.15
N ILE A 91 -3.24 1.67 6.50
CA ILE A 91 -2.50 2.73 7.18
C ILE A 91 -3.32 4.03 7.09
N VAL A 92 -3.48 4.71 8.21
CA VAL A 92 -4.19 6.00 8.29
C VAL A 92 -3.27 7.02 8.96
N PRO A 93 -2.65 7.95 8.19
CA PRO A 93 -1.84 9.01 8.77
C PRO A 93 -2.67 9.89 9.72
N THR A 94 -2.12 10.17 10.90
CA THR A 94 -2.63 11.20 11.82
C THR A 94 -1.89 12.52 11.60
N GLU A 95 -0.63 12.43 11.15
CA GLU A 95 0.16 13.54 10.62
C GLU A 95 0.88 13.08 9.36
N GLU A 96 1.05 13.98 8.38
CA GLU A 96 1.79 13.67 7.16
C GLU A 96 3.19 13.14 7.50
N GLY A 97 3.57 12.02 6.88
CA GLY A 97 4.77 11.31 7.27
C GLY A 97 5.41 10.50 6.15
N VAL A 98 6.71 10.23 6.32
CA VAL A 98 7.46 9.32 5.46
C VAL A 98 7.46 7.94 6.12
N GLN A 99 7.17 6.91 5.32
CA GLN A 99 7.17 5.52 5.75
C GLN A 99 8.05 4.66 4.84
N LEU A 100 8.72 3.69 5.47
CA LEU A 100 9.31 2.57 4.77
C LEU A 100 8.45 1.33 4.96
N ARG A 101 8.30 0.57 3.89
CA ARG A 101 7.78 -0.80 3.93
C ARG A 101 8.84 -1.76 3.40
N TYR A 102 9.33 -2.63 4.27
CA TYR A 102 10.21 -3.71 3.89
C TYR A 102 9.38 -4.89 3.41
N LYS A 103 9.57 -5.29 2.15
CA LYS A 103 8.99 -6.52 1.58
C LYS A 103 10.13 -7.44 1.15
N ALA A 104 9.85 -8.74 1.02
CA ALA A 104 10.78 -9.65 0.36
C ALA A 104 11.13 -9.15 -1.04
N ARG A 105 12.36 -9.37 -1.50
CA ARG A 105 12.81 -8.99 -2.86
C ARG A 105 11.88 -9.50 -3.96
N VAL A 106 11.34 -10.71 -3.76
CA VAL A 106 10.27 -11.28 -4.59
C VAL A 106 9.02 -11.33 -3.71
N PRO A 107 8.11 -10.35 -3.80
CA PRO A 107 6.93 -10.27 -2.93
C PRO A 107 5.97 -11.45 -3.13
N GLY A 108 5.83 -11.94 -4.38
CA GLY A 108 4.87 -12.99 -4.74
C GLY A 108 3.47 -12.40 -4.91
N LEU A 109 2.46 -13.02 -4.31
CA LEU A 109 1.09 -12.53 -4.38
C LEU A 109 0.89 -11.27 -3.55
N GLU A 110 0.11 -10.33 -4.08
CA GLU A 110 -0.43 -9.18 -3.34
C GLU A 110 -1.92 -9.04 -3.65
N GLY A 111 -2.63 -8.35 -2.77
CA GLY A 111 -4.04 -8.07 -2.96
C GLY A 111 -4.49 -6.80 -2.26
N VAL A 112 -5.63 -6.28 -2.70
CA VAL A 112 -6.34 -5.17 -2.04
C VAL A 112 -7.77 -5.59 -1.75
N ALA A 113 -8.30 -5.12 -0.62
CA ALA A 113 -9.68 -5.38 -0.25
C ALA A 113 -10.36 -4.13 0.33
N TRP A 114 -11.68 -4.08 0.13
CA TRP A 114 -12.57 -3.08 0.72
C TRP A 114 -13.58 -3.76 1.63
N TYR A 115 -13.95 -3.08 2.71
CA TYR A 115 -14.84 -3.61 3.72
C TYR A 115 -15.97 -2.61 3.99
N CYS A 116 -17.15 -3.13 4.28
CA CYS A 116 -18.34 -2.35 4.52
C CYS A 116 -18.17 -1.44 5.75
N PRO A 117 -18.41 -0.13 5.65
CA PRO A 117 -18.30 0.76 6.80
C PRO A 117 -19.40 0.54 7.85
N GLY A 118 -20.50 -0.14 7.49
CA GLY A 118 -21.63 -0.42 8.38
C GLY A 118 -21.51 -1.72 9.18
N CYS A 119 -20.94 -2.78 8.60
CA CYS A 119 -20.87 -4.09 9.26
C CYS A 119 -19.53 -4.82 9.12
N ASP A 120 -18.52 -4.16 8.53
CA ASP A 120 -17.15 -4.67 8.38
C ASP A 120 -17.00 -5.95 7.53
N ARG A 121 -18.05 -6.36 6.80
CA ARG A 121 -17.98 -7.45 5.81
C ARG A 121 -17.12 -7.03 4.61
N GLU A 122 -16.28 -7.93 4.13
CA GLU A 122 -15.54 -7.73 2.86
C GLU A 122 -16.52 -7.53 1.70
N LEU A 123 -16.31 -6.46 0.93
CA LEU A 123 -17.13 -6.10 -0.23
C LEU A 123 -16.52 -6.61 -1.52
N HIS A 124 -15.22 -6.38 -1.68
CA HIS A 124 -14.50 -6.71 -2.89
C HIS A 124 -13.03 -6.91 -2.59
N ARG A 125 -12.41 -7.80 -3.37
CA ARG A 125 -10.99 -8.11 -3.31
C ARG A 125 -10.44 -8.35 -4.71
N VAL A 126 -9.25 -7.82 -4.95
CA VAL A 126 -8.44 -8.09 -6.15
C VAL A 126 -7.09 -8.62 -5.71
N GLU A 127 -6.62 -9.70 -6.34
CA GLU A 127 -5.33 -10.33 -6.07
C GLU A 127 -4.54 -10.44 -7.38
N TRP A 128 -3.21 -10.28 -7.33
CA TRP A 128 -2.32 -10.43 -8.48
C TRP A 128 -0.96 -11.02 -8.06
N ASP A 129 -0.23 -11.56 -9.03
CA ASP A 129 1.18 -11.91 -8.85
C ASP A 129 2.06 -10.71 -9.24
N THR A 130 2.96 -10.32 -8.35
CA THR A 130 3.93 -9.23 -8.58
C THR A 130 4.98 -9.55 -9.65
N ALA A 131 5.05 -10.81 -10.11
CA ALA A 131 5.81 -11.20 -11.28
C ALA A 131 5.15 -10.75 -12.60
N ASP A 132 3.81 -10.66 -12.62
CA ASP A 132 3.03 -10.38 -13.83
C ASP A 132 2.51 -8.93 -13.86
N THR A 133 2.38 -8.27 -12.71
CA THR A 133 1.84 -6.91 -12.63
C THR A 133 2.54 -6.09 -11.56
N ILE A 134 2.92 -4.87 -11.92
CA ILE A 134 3.50 -3.90 -10.97
C ILE A 134 2.40 -3.44 -10.00
N SER A 135 2.64 -3.57 -8.70
CA SER A 135 1.61 -3.31 -7.68
C SER A 135 0.96 -1.93 -7.79
N GLN A 136 1.70 -0.88 -8.13
CA GLN A 136 1.12 0.47 -8.30
C GLN A 136 0.09 0.52 -9.43
N GLN A 137 0.30 -0.23 -10.51
CA GLN A 137 -0.70 -0.34 -11.59
C GLN A 137 -1.93 -1.09 -11.08
N ALA A 138 -1.73 -2.24 -10.42
CA ALA A 138 -2.82 -3.02 -9.84
C ALA A 138 -3.63 -2.22 -8.80
N TYR A 139 -2.98 -1.41 -7.97
CA TYR A 139 -3.64 -0.53 -7.01
C TYR A 139 -4.57 0.47 -7.71
N TYR A 140 -4.09 1.10 -8.79
CA TYR A 140 -4.87 2.08 -9.54
C TYR A 140 -6.06 1.41 -10.23
N ASP A 141 -5.82 0.31 -10.94
CA ASP A 141 -6.85 -0.40 -11.71
C ASP A 141 -7.93 -0.98 -10.79
N ALA A 142 -7.55 -1.56 -9.66
CA ALA A 142 -8.50 -2.09 -8.68
C ALA A 142 -9.36 -0.99 -8.06
N CYS A 143 -8.78 0.17 -7.72
CA CYS A 143 -9.56 1.32 -7.25
C CYS A 143 -10.51 1.87 -8.32
N ALA A 144 -10.06 1.95 -9.59
CA ALA A 144 -10.88 2.41 -10.70
C ALA A 144 -12.06 1.46 -10.96
N GLU A 145 -11.81 0.15 -10.96
CA GLU A 145 -12.85 -0.88 -11.08
C GLU A 145 -13.86 -0.81 -9.92
N PHE A 146 -13.37 -0.68 -8.69
CA PHE A 146 -14.21 -0.54 -7.50
C PHE A 146 -15.12 0.69 -7.58
N ASN A 147 -14.64 1.78 -8.18
CA ASN A 147 -15.42 3.01 -8.38
C ASN A 147 -16.43 2.90 -9.52
N ASP A 148 -16.09 2.24 -10.62
CA ASP A 148 -16.94 2.12 -11.81
C ASP A 148 -18.16 1.22 -11.57
N LYS A 149 -18.04 0.25 -10.66
CA LYS A 149 -19.07 -0.77 -10.39
C LYS A 149 -19.69 -0.58 -9.02
N ASP A 150 -20.82 0.14 -8.96
CA ASP A 150 -21.61 0.33 -7.73
C ASP A 150 -21.95 -0.97 -6.98
N THR A 151 -22.12 -2.07 -7.72
CA THR A 151 -22.37 -3.40 -7.14
C THR A 151 -21.21 -3.91 -6.28
N LEU A 152 -19.97 -3.53 -6.59
CA LEU A 152 -18.80 -3.89 -5.78
C LEU A 152 -18.74 -3.10 -4.46
N ARG A 153 -19.41 -1.95 -4.40
CA ARG A 153 -19.44 -1.06 -3.22
C ARG A 153 -20.66 -1.31 -2.33
N HIS A 154 -21.67 -2.02 -2.84
CA HIS A 154 -22.90 -2.29 -2.10
C HIS A 154 -22.76 -3.51 -1.19
N CYS A 155 -23.06 -3.35 0.10
CA CYS A 155 -23.03 -4.45 1.05
C CYS A 155 -24.35 -5.21 1.08
N GLU A 156 -24.35 -6.46 0.60
CA GLU A 156 -25.52 -7.34 0.71
C GLU A 156 -25.88 -7.70 2.16
N GLY A 157 -24.94 -7.56 3.11
CA GLY A 157 -25.14 -7.91 4.51
C GLY A 157 -25.96 -6.89 5.30
N CYS A 158 -25.79 -5.59 5.03
CA CYS A 158 -26.46 -4.51 5.80
C CYS A 158 -27.05 -3.39 4.92
N GLY A 159 -26.95 -3.50 3.60
CA GLY A 159 -27.47 -2.51 2.65
C GLY A 159 -26.65 -1.23 2.53
N THR A 160 -25.61 -1.05 3.34
CA THR A 160 -24.72 0.12 3.28
C THR A 160 -23.89 0.08 1.99
N THR A 161 -23.75 1.23 1.32
CA THR A 161 -22.85 1.40 0.18
C THR A 161 -21.59 2.12 0.64
N HIS A 162 -20.42 1.58 0.29
CA HIS A 162 -19.13 2.22 0.53
C HIS A 162 -18.93 3.39 -0.43
N ASP A 163 -18.37 4.51 0.05
CA ASP A 163 -18.06 5.67 -0.78
C ASP A 163 -17.03 5.33 -1.87
N PRO A 164 -17.05 5.97 -3.04
CA PRO A 164 -16.00 5.76 -4.02
C PRO A 164 -14.64 6.22 -3.45
N VAL A 165 -13.57 5.57 -3.90
CA VAL A 165 -12.20 5.98 -3.61
C VAL A 165 -11.88 7.29 -4.34
N ASP A 166 -11.45 8.32 -3.62
CA ASP A 166 -10.84 9.49 -4.25
C ASP A 166 -9.45 9.12 -4.79
N LEU A 167 -9.32 9.05 -6.11
CA LEU A 167 -8.08 8.69 -6.79
C LEU A 167 -7.12 9.87 -6.99
N THR A 168 -7.55 11.10 -6.68
CA THR A 168 -6.74 12.32 -6.91
C THR A 168 -5.37 12.26 -6.23
N PRO A 169 -5.26 11.87 -4.94
CA PRO A 169 -3.96 11.76 -4.26
C PRO A 169 -3.05 10.66 -4.84
N PHE A 170 -3.63 9.66 -5.51
CA PHE A 170 -2.94 8.47 -6.01
C PHE A 170 -2.68 8.52 -7.53
N SER A 171 -2.88 9.67 -8.16
CA SER A 171 -2.76 9.87 -9.61
C SER A 171 -1.37 9.56 -10.19
N ALA A 172 -0.33 9.52 -9.34
CA ALA A 172 1.04 9.18 -9.74
C ALA A 172 1.29 7.67 -9.91
N TRP A 173 0.41 6.79 -9.43
CA TRP A 173 0.63 5.34 -9.46
C TRP A 173 0.89 4.77 -10.85
N PRO A 174 0.11 5.11 -11.91
CA PRO A 174 0.40 4.60 -13.26
C PRO A 174 1.78 5.03 -13.78
N ASP A 175 2.22 6.26 -13.47
CA ASP A 175 3.51 6.80 -13.92
C ASP A 175 4.68 6.12 -13.19
N ILE A 176 4.49 5.84 -11.89
CA ILE A 176 5.43 5.03 -11.10
C ILE A 176 5.52 3.63 -11.69
N ALA A 177 4.39 2.99 -11.98
CA ALA A 177 4.37 1.63 -12.51
C ALA A 177 5.13 1.53 -13.83
N ARG A 178 4.87 2.43 -14.79
CA ARG A 178 5.60 2.49 -16.07
C ARG A 178 7.10 2.71 -15.88
N SER A 179 7.48 3.54 -14.90
CA SER A 179 8.89 3.78 -14.59
C SER A 179 9.59 2.53 -14.04
N LEU A 180 8.89 1.75 -13.20
CA LEU A 180 9.41 0.50 -12.63
C LEU A 180 9.50 -0.61 -13.67
N GLU A 181 8.51 -0.73 -14.55
CA GLU A 181 8.53 -1.66 -15.67
C GLU A 181 9.69 -1.37 -16.62
N ALA A 182 9.91 -0.10 -16.97
CA ALA A 182 11.06 0.31 -17.77
C ALA A 182 12.40 -0.08 -17.11
N GLU A 183 12.54 0.11 -15.79
CA GLU A 183 13.75 -0.30 -15.05
C GLU A 183 14.00 -1.82 -15.17
N LEU A 184 12.95 -2.64 -15.01
CA LEU A 184 13.02 -4.10 -15.12
C LEU A 184 13.42 -4.58 -16.52
N THR A 185 12.95 -3.91 -17.58
CA THR A 185 13.32 -4.28 -18.96
C THR A 185 14.76 -3.88 -19.35
N THR A 186 15.36 -2.93 -18.61
CA THR A 186 16.72 -2.44 -18.86
C THR A 186 17.82 -3.12 -18.03
N THR A 187 17.44 -4.01 -17.11
CA THR A 187 18.34 -4.71 -16.17
C THR A 187 18.50 -6.17 -16.55
#